data_AF-A0A7K3M411-F1
#
_entry.id   AF-A0A7K3M411-F1
#
_cell.length_a   1.000
_cell.length_b   1.000
_cell.length_c   1.000
_cell.angle_alpha   90.00
_cell.angle_beta   90.00
_cell.angle_gamma   90.00
#
_symmetry.space_group_name_H-M   'P 1'
#
loop_
_entity.id
_entity.type
_entity.pdbx_description
1 polymer ?
#
loop_
_entity_poly.entity_id
_entity_poly.type
_entity_poly.pdbx_seq_one_letter_code
_entity_poly.pdbx_strand_id
1 'polypeptide(L)'
;MQLFRSLPRTTTDQVLLCTDLHARNILAAEREPWLVIDPKPYLGDPAYDPLQHMLHQQRLRQDPHAYAQRMADLLGLQVERLTQWLFARCVKECIGLPQLRDVVVRLAPPD
;
A
#
# COMPACT_ATOMS: atom_id res chain seq x y z
N MET A 1 3.95 -13.33 8.18
CA MET A 1 2.53 -13.56 8.55
C MET A 1 2.08 -12.77 9.78
N GLN A 2 2.93 -12.48 10.77
CA GLN A 2 2.54 -11.73 11.98
C GLN A 2 1.94 -10.35 11.67
N LEU A 3 2.60 -9.55 10.82
CA LEU A 3 2.14 -8.21 10.45
C LEU A 3 0.72 -8.19 9.85
N PHE A 4 0.39 -9.12 8.95
CA PHE A 4 -0.96 -9.25 8.39
C PHE A 4 -2.05 -9.52 9.45
N ARG A 5 -1.68 -10.08 10.61
CA ARG A 5 -2.61 -10.33 11.72
C ARG A 5 -2.64 -9.19 12.72
N SER A 6 -1.50 -8.56 12.99
CA SER A 6 -1.38 -7.54 14.03
C SER A 6 -1.81 -6.16 13.53
N LEU A 7 -1.39 -5.73 12.34
CA LEU A 7 -1.67 -4.38 11.83
C LEU A 7 -3.17 -4.05 11.80
N PRO A 8 -4.06 -4.91 11.26
CA PRO A 8 -5.51 -4.62 11.31
C PRO A 8 -6.08 -4.50 12.72
N ARG A 9 -5.46 -5.15 13.71
CA ARG A 9 -5.95 -5.16 15.11
C ARG A 9 -5.44 -3.99 15.93
N THR A 10 -4.32 -3.38 15.50
CA THR A 10 -3.69 -2.24 16.18
C THR A 10 -3.96 -0.92 15.44
N THR A 11 -4.85 -0.90 14.46
CA THR A 11 -5.32 0.35 13.84
C THR A 11 -6.31 1.03 14.76
N THR A 12 -6.16 2.34 14.96
CA THR A 12 -7.14 3.18 15.66
C THR A 12 -8.24 3.67 14.73
N ASP A 13 -7.93 3.74 13.44
CA ASP A 13 -8.83 4.21 12.39
C ASP A 13 -9.15 3.03 11.48
N GLN A 14 -10.39 2.54 11.54
CA GLN A 14 -10.90 1.56 10.59
C GLN A 14 -11.79 2.28 9.58
N VAL A 15 -11.46 2.14 8.30
CA VAL A 15 -12.18 2.77 7.19
C VAL A 15 -12.58 1.74 6.14
N LEU A 16 -13.55 2.11 5.31
CA LEU A 16 -13.89 1.33 4.13
C LEU A 16 -12.78 1.51 3.08
N LEU A 17 -12.08 0.42 2.77
CA LEU A 17 -10.96 0.39 1.83
C LEU A 17 -11.44 0.11 0.40
N CYS A 18 -10.75 0.65 -0.61
CA CYS A 18 -10.97 0.31 -2.02
C CYS A 18 -10.32 -1.04 -2.42
N THR A 19 -9.14 -1.32 -1.87
CA THR A 19 -8.20 -2.44 -2.05
C THR A 19 -7.74 -2.81 -3.46
N ASP A 20 -8.35 -2.27 -4.51
CA ASP A 20 -7.95 -2.47 -5.91
C ASP A 20 -7.59 -1.16 -6.62
N LEU A 21 -6.83 -0.31 -5.91
CA LEU A 21 -6.44 1.02 -6.35
C LEU A 21 -5.29 0.97 -7.37
N HIS A 22 -5.58 0.61 -8.62
CA HIS A 22 -4.64 0.70 -9.73
C HIS A 22 -5.09 1.71 -10.80
N ALA A 23 -4.17 2.22 -11.60
CA ALA A 23 -4.44 3.33 -12.53
C ALA A 23 -5.62 3.10 -13.50
N ARG A 24 -5.90 1.85 -13.91
CA ARG A 24 -7.04 1.55 -14.80
C ARG A 24 -8.41 1.62 -14.11
N ASN A 25 -8.44 1.66 -12.78
CA ASN A 25 -9.67 1.77 -11.98
C ASN A 25 -9.95 3.23 -11.58
N ILE A 26 -9.13 4.18 -12.06
CA ILE A 26 -9.30 5.62 -11.83
C ILE A 26 -9.61 6.27 -13.17
N LEU A 27 -10.84 6.76 -13.32
CA LEU A 27 -11.32 7.35 -14.57
C LEU A 27 -11.56 8.85 -14.38
N ALA A 28 -11.22 9.64 -15.39
CA ALA A 28 -11.72 11.01 -15.47
C ALA A 28 -13.23 10.99 -15.72
N ALA A 29 -13.98 11.90 -15.10
CA ALA A 29 -15.42 12.01 -15.29
C ALA A 29 -15.91 13.46 -15.19
N GLU A 30 -17.14 13.71 -15.62
CA GLU A 30 -17.76 15.05 -15.55
C GLU A 30 -18.39 15.33 -14.18
N ARG A 31 -18.96 14.31 -13.53
CA ARG A 31 -19.60 14.46 -12.21
C ARG A 31 -18.60 14.84 -11.12
N GLU A 32 -17.40 14.27 -11.18
CA GLU A 32 -16.27 14.53 -10.29
C GLU A 32 -15.00 14.36 -11.13
N PRO A 33 -13.90 15.11 -10.86
CA PRO A 33 -12.68 15.03 -11.67
C PRO A 33 -12.10 13.62 -11.82
N TRP A 34 -12.27 12.78 -10.80
CA TRP A 34 -11.82 11.39 -10.79
C TRP A 34 -12.86 10.47 -10.13
N LEU A 35 -13.14 9.33 -10.76
CA LEU A 35 -13.99 8.27 -10.22
C LEU A 35 -13.19 6.98 -10.05
N VAL A 36 -13.42 6.31 -8.93
CA VAL A 36 -12.97 4.94 -8.68
C VAL A 36 -14.02 3.97 -9.19
N ILE A 37 -13.58 2.94 -9.92
CA ILE A 37 -14.42 1.81 -10.35
C ILE A 37 -13.88 0.48 -9.79
N ASP A 38 -14.74 -0.55 -9.78
CA ASP A 38 -14.42 -1.91 -9.31
C ASP A 38 -13.75 -1.99 -7.92
N PRO A 39 -14.28 -1.30 -6.87
CA PRO A 39 -13.72 -1.44 -5.53
C PRO A 39 -13.99 -2.85 -4.99
N LYS A 40 -13.06 -3.36 -4.19
CA LYS A 40 -13.19 -4.61 -3.44
C LYS A 40 -13.20 -4.28 -1.95
N PRO A 41 -14.37 -3.91 -1.38
CA PRO A 41 -14.40 -3.25 -0.09
C PRO A 41 -14.10 -4.19 1.08
N TYR A 42 -13.26 -3.71 1.98
CA TYR A 42 -13.02 -4.30 3.31
C TYR A 42 -12.96 -3.19 4.36
N LEU A 43 -13.35 -3.49 5.60
CA LEU A 43 -13.08 -2.63 6.73
C LEU A 43 -11.65 -2.87 7.20
N GLY A 44 -10.82 -1.82 7.30
CA GLY A 44 -9.45 -2.00 7.73
C GLY A 44 -8.64 -0.72 7.85
N ASP A 45 -7.33 -0.93 7.94
CA ASP A 45 -6.33 0.11 8.14
C ASP A 45 -6.15 0.99 6.89
N PRO A 46 -6.29 2.32 6.98
CA PRO A 46 -6.09 3.25 5.86
C PRO A 46 -4.75 3.07 5.14
N ALA A 47 -3.69 2.69 5.87
CA ALA A 47 -2.36 2.48 5.30
C ALA A 47 -2.28 1.26 4.36
N TYR A 48 -3.31 0.40 4.33
CA TYR A 48 -3.38 -0.72 3.41
C TYR A 48 -3.79 -0.32 1.98
N ASP A 49 -4.65 0.69 1.84
CA ASP A 49 -5.27 1.02 0.56
C ASP A 49 -4.32 1.49 -0.55
N PRO A 50 -3.28 2.31 -0.28
CA PRO A 50 -2.38 2.80 -1.33
C PRO A 50 -1.43 1.72 -1.87
N LEU A 51 -1.30 0.57 -1.20
CA LEU A 51 -0.26 -0.42 -1.52
C LEU A 51 -0.38 -0.97 -2.94
N GLN A 52 -1.60 -1.17 -3.44
CA GLN A 52 -1.81 -1.68 -4.80
C GLN A 52 -1.22 -0.72 -5.85
N HIS A 53 -1.43 0.59 -5.69
CA HIS A 53 -0.81 1.60 -6.54
C HIS A 53 0.73 1.54 -6.43
N MET A 54 1.25 1.50 -5.19
CA MET A 54 2.68 1.57 -4.91
C MET A 54 3.48 0.40 -5.49
N LEU A 55 2.94 -0.83 -5.43
CA LEU A 55 3.59 -2.03 -5.95
C LEU A 55 3.95 -1.95 -7.44
N HIS A 56 3.18 -1.18 -8.20
CA HIS A 56 3.32 -1.07 -9.65
C HIS A 56 4.14 0.16 -10.08
N GLN A 57 4.68 0.95 -9.15
CA GLN A 57 5.52 2.10 -9.46
C GLN A 57 7.00 1.75 -9.49
N GLN A 58 7.72 2.25 -10.49
CA GLN A 58 9.18 2.11 -10.58
C GLN A 58 9.91 2.66 -9.34
N ARG A 59 9.34 3.71 -8.72
CA ARG A 59 9.88 4.37 -7.53
C ARG A 59 10.09 3.40 -6.36
N LEU A 60 9.23 2.39 -6.22
CA LEU A 60 9.36 1.37 -5.17
C LEU A 60 10.70 0.62 -5.26
N ARG A 61 11.19 0.34 -6.47
CA ARG A 61 12.47 -0.36 -6.66
C ARG A 61 13.68 0.58 -6.53
N GLN A 62 13.51 1.85 -6.86
CA GLN A 62 14.58 2.84 -6.76
C GLN A 62 14.91 3.12 -5.30
N ASP A 63 13.91 3.54 -4.52
CA ASP A 63 14.05 3.82 -3.10
C ASP A 63 12.71 3.58 -2.38
N PRO A 64 12.52 2.40 -1.76
CA PRO A 64 11.25 2.04 -1.16
C PRO A 64 10.94 2.87 0.10
N HIS A 65 11.96 3.31 0.84
CA HIS A 65 11.79 4.14 2.04
C HIS A 65 11.44 5.58 1.67
N ALA A 66 12.19 6.19 0.74
CA ALA A 66 11.84 7.53 0.26
C ALA A 66 10.48 7.56 -0.43
N TYR A 67 10.11 6.47 -1.13
CA TYR A 67 8.79 6.36 -1.75
C TYR A 67 7.69 6.19 -0.70
N ALA A 68 7.89 5.38 0.34
CA ALA A 68 6.95 5.26 1.45
C ALA A 68 6.75 6.59 2.18
N GLN A 69 7.82 7.32 2.49
CA GLN A 69 7.73 8.65 3.10
C GLN A 69 6.89 9.61 2.24
N ARG A 70 7.21 9.72 0.95
CA ARG A 70 6.46 10.57 0.03
C ARG A 70 4.97 10.23 -0.01
N MET A 71 4.62 8.95 -0.04
CA MET A 71 3.22 8.52 -0.08
C MET A 71 2.52 8.77 1.26
N ALA A 72 3.21 8.58 2.38
CA ALA A 72 2.70 8.91 3.70
C ALA A 72 2.37 10.41 3.80
N ASP A 73 3.27 11.28 3.35
CA ASP A 73 3.08 12.74 3.36
C ASP A 73 1.88 13.16 2.49
N LEU A 74 1.74 12.58 1.28
CA LEU A 74 0.64 12.89 0.37
C LEU A 74 -0.73 12.43 0.88
N LEU A 75 -0.76 11.39 1.70
CA LEU A 75 -1.99 10.75 2.17
C LEU A 75 -2.32 11.11 3.64
N GLY A 76 -1.44 11.85 4.32
CA GLY A 76 -1.58 12.15 5.75
C GLY A 76 -1.50 10.89 6.63
N LEU A 77 -0.67 9.92 6.25
CA LEU A 77 -0.52 8.63 6.96
C LEU A 77 0.77 8.60 7.77
N GLN A 78 0.83 7.71 8.77
CA GLN A 78 2.07 7.42 9.49
C GLN A 78 3.00 6.58 8.60
N VAL A 79 4.22 7.08 8.34
CA VAL A 79 5.17 6.43 7.43
C VAL A 79 5.60 5.05 7.93
N GLU A 80 5.78 4.87 9.23
CA GLU A 80 6.16 3.60 9.84
C GLU A 80 5.09 2.54 9.58
N ARG A 81 3.83 2.93 9.73
CA ARG A 81 2.67 2.05 9.53
C ARG A 81 2.50 1.68 8.06
N LEU A 82 2.63 2.66 7.15
CA LEU A 82 2.62 2.42 5.71
C LEU A 82 3.78 1.50 5.28
N THR A 83 4.96 1.69 5.86
CA THR A 83 6.15 0.89 5.56
C THR A 83 5.99 -0.56 6.02
N GLN A 84 5.42 -0.80 7.21
CA GLN A 84 5.12 -2.15 7.69
C GLN A 84 4.13 -2.88 6.77
N TRP A 85 3.09 -2.17 6.31
CA TRP A 85 2.13 -2.68 5.35
C TRP A 85 2.75 -2.97 3.99
N LEU A 86 3.59 -2.05 3.50
CA LEU A 86 4.31 -2.19 2.24
C LEU A 86 5.26 -3.38 2.26
N PHE A 87 6.01 -3.57 3.35
CA PHE A 87 6.84 -4.75 3.56
C PHE A 87 6.01 -6.03 3.54
N ALA A 88 4.94 -6.12 4.34
CA ALA A 88 4.07 -7.29 4.40
C ALA A 88 3.49 -7.62 3.01
N ARG A 89 3.05 -6.60 2.27
CA ARG A 89 2.52 -6.74 0.92
C ARG A 89 3.60 -7.20 -0.06
N CYS A 90 4.82 -6.64 -0.03
CA CYS A 90 5.91 -7.09 -0.89
C CYS A 90 6.27 -8.57 -0.62
N VAL A 91 6.28 -9.01 0.64
CA VAL A 91 6.49 -10.43 1.00
C VAL A 91 5.40 -11.33 0.41
N LYS A 92 4.14 -10.89 0.43
CA LYS A 92 3.03 -11.65 -0.16
C LYS A 92 3.16 -11.75 -1.69
N GLU A 93 3.44 -10.63 -2.34
CA GLU A 93 3.41 -10.52 -3.80
C GLU A 93 4.70 -11.02 -4.46
N CYS A 94 5.83 -11.12 -3.74
CA CYS A 94 7.11 -11.54 -4.32
C CYS A 94 7.11 -12.98 -4.85
N ILE A 95 6.11 -13.80 -4.48
CA ILE A 95 5.86 -15.13 -5.05
C ILE A 95 5.53 -15.01 -6.54
N GLY A 96 4.67 -14.05 -6.92
CA GLY A 96 4.29 -13.77 -8.31
C GLY A 96 5.14 -12.69 -8.98
N LEU A 97 5.87 -11.88 -8.20
CA LEU A 97 6.68 -10.76 -8.66
C LEU A 97 8.11 -10.86 -8.10
N PRO A 98 8.98 -11.74 -8.64
CA PRO A 98 10.32 -11.98 -8.10
C PRO A 98 11.21 -10.73 -7.99
N GLN A 99 10.93 -9.69 -8.79
CA GLN A 99 11.61 -8.40 -8.74
C GLN A 99 11.40 -7.64 -7.42
N LEU A 100 10.44 -8.04 -6.59
CA LEU A 100 10.21 -7.45 -5.26
C LEU A 100 11.16 -8.00 -4.19
N ARG A 101 11.98 -9.04 -4.48
CA ARG A 101 12.89 -9.63 -3.47
C ARG A 101 13.86 -8.61 -2.86
N ASP A 102 14.48 -7.77 -3.69
CA ASP A 102 15.36 -6.69 -3.21
C ASP A 102 14.60 -5.69 -2.31
N VAL A 103 13.39 -5.32 -2.71
CA VAL A 103 12.53 -4.41 -1.95
C VAL A 103 12.17 -5.01 -0.59
N VAL A 104 11.86 -6.31 -0.53
CA VAL A 104 11.58 -7.02 0.73
C VAL A 104 12.77 -6.94 1.69
N VAL A 105 13.99 -7.16 1.21
CA VAL A 105 15.21 -7.09 2.04
C VAL A 105 15.42 -5.67 2.56
N ARG A 106 15.23 -4.66 1.70
CA ARG A 106 15.43 -3.25 2.07
C ARG A 106 14.38 -2.71 3.02
N LEU A 107 13.14 -3.21 2.95
CA LEU A 107 12.02 -2.83 3.81
C LEU A 107 11.90 -3.69 5.07
N ALA A 108 12.73 -4.71 5.25
CA ALA A 108 12.67 -5.58 6.41
C ALA A 108 12.78 -4.73 7.70
N PRO A 109 11.87 -4.92 8.67
CA PRO A 109 12.02 -4.31 9.99
C PRO A 109 13.38 -4.72 10.59
N PRO A 110 14.02 -3.85 11.38
CA PRO A 110 15.20 -4.26 12.14
C PRO A 110 14.86 -5.43 13.07
N ASP A 111 15.83 -6.32 13.28
CA ASP A 111 15.75 -7.43 14.24
C ASP A 111 15.58 -6.95 15.69
#